data_AF-A0A8S3FEK2-F1
#
_entry.id   AF-A0A8S3FEK2-F1
#
_cell.length_a   1.000
_cell.length_b   1.000
_cell.length_c   1.000
_cell.angle_alpha   90.00
_cell.angle_beta   90.00
_cell.angle_gamma   90.00
#
_symmetry.space_group_name_H-M   'P 1'
#
loop_
_entity.id
_entity.type
_entity.pdbx_description
1 polymer ?
#
loop_
_entity_poly.entity_id
_entity_poly.type
_entity_poly.pdbx_seq_one_letter_code
_entity_poly.pdbx_strand_id
1 'polypeptide(L)' 'MVDEISSVINDNNTLFSRPNILLTGLRRSGKTSIQRVIFAKMAPSQTQFLKSTPQLT' A
#
# COMPACT_ATOMS: atom_id res chain seq x y z
N MET A 1 3.16 6.37 38.71
CA MET A 1 2.74 7.75 38.33
C MET A 1 3.69 8.40 37.30
N VAL A 2 4.92 7.87 37.12
CA VAL A 2 5.79 8.23 35.98
C VAL A 2 5.47 7.43 34.70
N ASP A 3 4.62 6.40 34.79
CA ASP A 3 4.28 5.51 33.68
C ASP A 3 3.19 6.06 32.73
N GLU A 4 2.53 7.16 33.09
CA GLU A 4 1.48 7.79 32.24
C GLU A 4 2.04 8.80 31.22
N ILE A 5 3.26 9.31 31.41
CA ILE A 5 3.86 10.30 30.50
C ILE A 5 4.40 9.61 29.22
N SER A 6 4.75 8.33 29.30
CA SER A 6 5.32 7.57 28.18
C SER A 6 4.32 7.27 27.06
N SER A 7 3.01 7.33 27.31
CA SER A 7 1.98 7.05 26.29
C SER A 7 1.52 8.28 25.50
N VAL A 8 1.95 9.49 25.87
CA VAL A 8 1.51 10.74 25.21
C VAL A 8 2.44 11.16 24.06
N ILE A 9 3.66 10.62 23.98
CA ILE A 9 4.69 11.07 23.02
C ILE A 9 4.66 10.30 21.67
N ASN A 10 4.05 9.13 21.60
CA ASN A 10 4.01 8.35 20.36
C ASN A 10 2.65 8.48 19.68
N ASP A 11 2.55 9.35 18.68
CA ASP A 11 1.73 9.14 17.44
C ASP A 11 1.24 10.45 16.80
N ASN A 12 1.95 11.57 16.95
CA ASN A 12 1.57 12.83 16.29
C ASN A 12 2.62 13.41 15.33
N ASN A 13 3.67 12.68 14.95
CA ASN A 13 4.62 13.23 13.96
C ASN A 13 5.46 12.23 13.13
N THR A 14 4.85 11.15 12.61
CA THR A 14 5.52 10.26 11.63
C THR A 14 4.89 10.30 10.24
N LEU A 15 4.15 11.36 9.89
CA LEU A 15 3.55 11.51 8.55
C LEU A 15 4.60 11.49 7.42
N PHE A 16 5.86 11.78 7.75
CA PHE A 16 7.02 11.71 6.84
C PHE A 16 7.74 10.35 6.76
N SER A 17 7.27 9.31 7.47
CA SER A 17 8.07 8.08 7.65
C SER A 17 7.78 6.95 6.64
N ARG A 18 6.72 7.02 5.82
CA ARG A 18 6.39 5.94 4.89
C ARG A 18 6.24 6.45 3.46
N PRO A 19 7.09 6.00 2.52
CA PRO A 19 6.98 6.42 1.13
C PRO A 19 5.69 5.86 0.52
N ASN A 20 4.84 6.76 0.02
CA ASN A 20 3.61 6.42 -0.70
C ASN A 20 3.83 6.55 -2.21
N ILE A 21 3.41 5.56 -2.98
CA ILE A 21 3.55 5.54 -4.44
C ILE A 21 2.17 5.41 -5.06
N LEU A 22 1.78 6.38 -5.89
CA LEU A 22 0.51 6.36 -6.65
C LEU A 22 0.75 5.79 -8.06
N LEU A 23 0.14 4.65 -8.38
CA LEU A 23 0.16 4.09 -9.74
C LEU A 23 -1.02 4.62 -10.57
N THR A 24 -0.74 5.43 -11.58
CA THR A 24 -1.75 6.03 -12.49
C THR A 24 -1.77 5.35 -13.88
N GLY A 25 -2.73 5.70 -14.73
CA GLY A 25 -2.81 5.24 -16.13
C GLY A 25 -4.15 4.57 -16.51
N LEU A 26 -4.27 4.15 -17.78
CA LEU A 26 -5.50 3.61 -18.38
C LEU A 26 -6.04 2.34 -17.71
N ARG A 27 -7.34 2.05 -17.88
CA ARG A 27 -7.94 0.81 -17.34
C ARG A 27 -7.23 -0.40 -17.93
N ARG A 28 -6.93 -1.40 -17.09
CA ARG A 28 -6.21 -2.64 -17.45
C ARG A 28 -4.73 -2.47 -17.84
N SER A 29 -4.10 -1.32 -17.58
CA SER A 29 -2.65 -1.11 -17.81
C SER A 29 -1.71 -1.90 -16.88
N GLY A 30 -2.23 -2.83 -16.07
CA GLY A 30 -1.40 -3.69 -15.21
C GLY A 30 -0.98 -3.11 -13.87
N LYS A 31 -1.50 -1.94 -13.45
CA LYS A 31 -1.17 -1.30 -12.14
C LYS A 31 -1.30 -2.26 -10.96
N THR A 32 -2.43 -2.97 -10.88
CA THR A 32 -2.70 -3.91 -9.79
C THR A 32 -1.81 -5.15 -9.88
N SER A 33 -1.46 -5.59 -11.10
CA SER A 33 -0.52 -6.69 -11.30
C SER A 33 0.89 -6.33 -10.79
N ILE A 34 1.39 -5.12 -11.10
CA ILE A 34 2.69 -4.63 -10.62
C ILE A 34 2.72 -4.58 -9.08
N GLN A 35 1.69 -4.00 -8.46
CA GLN A 35 1.60 -3.91 -7.01
C GLN A 35 1.58 -5.30 -6.34
N ARG A 36 0.78 -6.23 -6.85
CA ARG A 36 0.60 -7.57 -6.25
C ARG A 36 1.84 -8.46 -6.40
N VAL A 37 2.55 -8.37 -7.52
CA VAL A 37 3.77 -9.15 -7.72
C VAL A 37 4.88 -8.67 -6.77
N ILE A 38 5.06 -7.35 -6.66
CA ILE A 38 6.19 -6.79 -5.90
C ILE A 38 5.92 -6.83 -4.39
N PHE A 39 4.76 -6.31 -3.96
CA PHE A 39 4.45 -6.10 -2.54
C PHE A 39 3.70 -7.27 -1.90
N ALA A 40 2.93 -8.04 -2.68
CA ALA A 40 2.22 -9.22 -2.18
C ALA A 40 2.85 -10.55 -2.63
N LYS A 41 4.01 -10.51 -3.32
CA LYS A 41 4.76 -11.69 -3.80
C LYS A 41 3.92 -12.68 -4.61
N MET A 42 2.95 -12.16 -5.35
CA MET A 42 2.15 -12.95 -6.28
C MET A 42 3.00 -13.45 -7.45
N ALA A 43 2.77 -14.68 -7.92
CA ALA A 43 3.46 -15.17 -9.10
C ALA A 43 2.99 -14.40 -10.36
N PRO A 44 3.89 -14.04 -11.29
CA PRO A 44 3.51 -13.28 -12.49
C PRO A 44 2.41 -13.94 -13.32
N SER A 45 2.43 -15.28 -13.42
CA SER A 45 1.43 -16.07 -14.14
C SER A 45 0.03 -15.95 -13.54
N GLN A 46 -0.07 -15.82 -12.22
CA GLN A 46 -1.36 -15.68 -11.54
C GLN A 46 -2.00 -14.31 -11.84
N THR A 47 -1.23 -13.30 -12.25
CA THR A 47 -1.77 -11.95 -12.50
C THR A 47 -2.72 -11.87 -13.69
N GLN A 48 -2.64 -12.84 -14.60
CA GLN A 48 -3.54 -12.97 -15.75
C GLN A 48 -5.02 -13.07 -15.34
N PHE A 49 -5.29 -13.63 -14.15
CA PHE A 49 -6.63 -13.86 -13.63
C PHE A 49 -7.12 -12.77 -12.68
N LEU A 50 -6.41 -11.64 -12.55
CA LEU A 50 -6.89 -10.53 -11.73
C LEU A 50 -8.19 -9.94 -12.29
N LYS A 51 -9.18 -9.78 -11.41
CA LYS A 51 -10.38 -9.01 -11.72
C LYS A 51 -10.03 -7.51 -11.85
N SER A 52 -10.80 -6.79 -12.66
CA SER A 52 -10.67 -5.33 -12.75
C SER A 52 -10.89 -4.68 -11.39
N THR A 53 -10.01 -3.77 -10.99
CA THR A 53 -10.14 -2.97 -9.78
C THR A 53 -11.08 -1.79 -10.07
N PRO A 54 -12.29 -1.74 -9.47
CA PRO A 54 -13.27 -0.70 -9.79
C PRO A 54 -13.06 0.60 -8.99
N GLN A 55 -12.28 0.58 -7.90
CA GLN A 55 -12.08 1.73 -7.02
C GLN A 55 -10.62 1.91 -6.61
N LEU A 56 -10.23 3.16 -6.32
CA LEU A 56 -8.92 3.54 -5.79
C LEU A 56 -8.86 3.18 -4.30
N THR A 57 -7.90 2.33 -3.92
CA THR A 57 -7.49 2.01 -2.54
C THR A 57 -6.03 2.39 -2.41
#